data_AF-A0A2E9D670-F1
#
_entry.id   AF-A0A2E9D670-F1
#
_cell.length_a   1.000
_cell.length_b   1.000
_cell.length_c   1.000
_cell.angle_alpha   90.00
_cell.angle_beta   90.00
_cell.angle_gamma   90.00
#
_symmetry.space_group_name_H-M   'P 1'
#
loop_
_entity.id
_entity.type
_entity.pdbx_description
1 polymer ?
#
loop_
_entity_poly.entity_id
_entity_poly.type
_entity_poly.pdbx_seq_one_letter_code
_entity_poly.pdbx_strand_id
1 'polypeptide(L)'
;MWYWPEEWYASLTGRFSQYVKTRDSSPVIGKRFNPALVARFLQKGENYLDLSIGHESNGQNINTPGQFASEEAEQIEKNGNAGFARDKISRGWDYLGVTWKNAEYFKPDELPGLTTYYQFRYFLDNGPLQGGKEEWYEFENPGAEPEKRSEYDGLSALFVYDYYLKSDPGSSDSKSKKPVKFAAKYTTGYSKLFKHNTLRFELGFEMWSLPWLVFISQGYNSDLVDYYENTTTVGIGFEIGSSDLRETRNIPNADRANIL
;
A
#
# COMPACT_ATOMS: atom_id res chain seq x y z
N MET A 1 8.78 -24.54 23.76
CA MET A 1 8.13 -23.36 24.37
C MET A 1 7.18 -22.82 23.30
N TRP A 2 5.88 -22.80 23.56
CA TRP A 2 4.90 -22.29 22.59
C TRP A 2 4.71 -20.80 22.86
N TYR A 3 4.98 -19.93 21.88
CA TYR A 3 4.70 -18.50 21.99
C TYR A 3 3.24 -18.27 21.61
N TRP A 4 2.45 -17.79 22.56
CA TRP A 4 1.08 -17.31 22.29
C TRP A 4 1.13 -15.87 21.79
N PRO A 5 0.20 -15.47 20.91
CA PRO A 5 0.09 -14.08 20.48
C PRO A 5 -0.25 -13.18 21.66
N GLU A 6 0.34 -11.99 21.67
CA GLU A 6 0.11 -10.95 22.68
C GLU A 6 -1.14 -10.13 22.37
N GLU A 7 -1.50 -9.99 21.09
CA GLU A 7 -2.66 -9.23 20.62
C GLU A 7 -3.27 -9.88 19.37
N TRP A 8 -4.59 -9.80 19.25
CA TRP A 8 -5.33 -10.07 18.03
C TRP A 8 -6.11 -8.83 17.62
N TYR A 9 -6.07 -8.48 16.34
CA TYR A 9 -6.85 -7.35 15.83
C TYR A 9 -7.23 -7.57 14.37
N ALA A 10 -8.27 -6.84 13.94
CA ALA A 10 -8.66 -6.75 12.55
C ALA A 10 -8.21 -5.39 12.00
N SER A 11 -7.67 -5.37 10.80
CA SER A 11 -7.27 -4.16 10.07
C SER A 11 -7.99 -4.09 8.74
N LEU A 12 -8.28 -2.88 8.27
CA LEU A 12 -8.78 -2.63 6.92
C LEU A 12 -7.95 -1.53 6.29
N THR A 13 -7.25 -1.85 5.20
CA THR A 13 -6.64 -0.83 4.35
C THR A 13 -7.49 -0.61 3.10
N GLY A 14 -7.73 0.66 2.77
CA GLY A 14 -8.45 1.09 1.58
C GLY A 14 -7.61 2.05 0.75
N ARG A 15 -7.57 1.87 -0.57
CA ARG A 15 -7.05 2.86 -1.52
C ARG A 15 -8.10 3.14 -2.60
N PHE A 16 -8.28 4.42 -2.91
CA PHE A 16 -9.27 4.91 -3.86
C PHE A 16 -8.61 5.86 -4.84
N SER A 17 -8.92 5.71 -6.11
CA SER A 17 -8.43 6.55 -7.20
C SER A 17 -9.60 7.00 -8.05
N GLN A 18 -9.69 8.32 -8.20
CA GLN A 18 -10.72 8.99 -8.98
C GLN A 18 -10.08 9.49 -10.28
N TYR A 19 -10.71 9.18 -11.39
CA TYR A 19 -10.36 9.77 -12.67
C TYR A 19 -11.07 11.12 -12.78
N VAL A 20 -10.30 12.20 -12.96
CA VAL A 20 -10.86 13.55 -13.08
C VAL A 20 -10.94 13.91 -14.56
N LYS A 21 -12.16 14.11 -15.07
CA LYS A 21 -12.49 14.57 -16.44
C LYS A 21 -12.07 13.63 -17.60
N THR A 22 -11.50 12.47 -17.33
CA THR A 22 -11.11 11.49 -18.38
C THR A 22 -12.12 10.35 -18.56
N ARG A 23 -13.11 10.27 -17.66
CA ARG A 23 -14.18 9.27 -17.63
C ARG A 23 -15.49 9.98 -17.34
N ASP A 24 -16.59 9.45 -17.86
CA ASP A 24 -17.93 9.95 -17.64
C ASP A 24 -18.22 10.08 -16.14
N SER A 25 -18.68 11.27 -15.75
CA SER A 25 -18.95 11.63 -14.35
C SER A 25 -17.77 11.57 -13.37
N SER A 26 -16.51 11.48 -13.84
CA SER A 26 -15.30 11.44 -13.00
C SER A 26 -15.38 10.43 -11.83
N PRO A 27 -15.55 9.13 -12.14
CA PRO A 27 -15.86 8.10 -11.17
C PRO A 27 -14.65 7.67 -10.35
N VAL A 28 -14.93 7.06 -9.20
CA VAL A 28 -13.94 6.31 -8.40
C VAL A 28 -13.89 4.88 -8.93
N ILE A 29 -12.76 4.52 -9.55
CA ILE A 29 -12.60 3.24 -10.24
C ILE A 29 -11.52 2.40 -9.57
N GLY A 30 -10.30 2.93 -9.51
CA GLY A 30 -9.17 2.25 -8.89
C GLY A 30 -9.44 2.11 -7.40
N LYS A 31 -9.85 0.92 -6.98
CA LYS A 31 -10.21 0.59 -5.61
C LYS A 31 -9.34 -0.57 -5.17
N ARG A 32 -8.88 -0.54 -3.93
CA ARG A 32 -8.19 -1.65 -3.29
C ARG A 32 -8.70 -1.74 -1.87
N PHE A 33 -9.36 -2.84 -1.55
CA PHE A 33 -9.77 -3.20 -0.21
C PHE A 33 -8.86 -4.31 0.27
N ASN A 34 -8.30 -4.17 1.46
CA ASN A 34 -7.41 -5.15 2.05
C ASN A 34 -7.72 -5.37 3.54
N PRO A 35 -8.83 -6.06 3.87
CA PRO A 35 -9.07 -6.53 5.23
C PRO A 35 -8.09 -7.63 5.63
N ALA A 36 -7.67 -7.64 6.89
CA ALA A 36 -6.85 -8.70 7.46
C ALA A 36 -7.17 -8.95 8.94
N LEU A 37 -7.03 -10.21 9.35
CA LEU A 37 -6.95 -10.61 10.75
C LEU A 37 -5.48 -10.82 11.10
N VAL A 38 -5.03 -10.22 12.20
CA VAL A 38 -3.62 -10.16 12.58
C VAL A 38 -3.42 -10.68 13.99
N ALA A 39 -2.38 -11.48 14.17
CA ALA A 39 -1.84 -11.94 15.44
C ALA A 39 -0.46 -11.34 15.65
N ARG A 40 -0.28 -10.60 16.76
CA ARG A 40 0.99 -9.96 17.12
C ARG A 40 1.77 -10.80 18.12
N PHE A 41 3.08 -10.87 17.92
CA PHE A 41 4.05 -11.56 18.74
C PHE A 41 5.29 -10.69 18.99
N LEU A 42 6.06 -11.05 20.01
CA LEU A 42 7.39 -10.48 20.30
C LEU A 42 7.38 -8.95 20.48
N GLN A 43 6.30 -8.41 21.04
CA GLN A 43 6.11 -6.98 21.23
C GLN A 43 7.04 -6.48 22.33
N LYS A 44 7.92 -5.55 21.96
CA LYS A 44 8.78 -4.84 22.91
C LYS A 44 8.83 -3.37 22.56
N GLY A 45 8.03 -2.58 23.28
CA GLY A 45 7.77 -1.18 22.95
C GLY A 45 7.10 -1.10 21.58
N GLU A 46 7.74 -0.42 20.65
CA GLU A 46 7.25 -0.25 19.29
C GLU A 46 7.64 -1.37 18.30
N ASN A 47 8.51 -2.30 18.71
CA ASN A 47 8.92 -3.44 17.89
C ASN A 47 7.93 -4.58 18.03
N TYR A 48 7.60 -5.26 16.93
CA TYR A 48 6.71 -6.42 16.95
C TYR A 48 6.88 -7.28 15.70
N LEU A 49 6.39 -8.51 15.78
CA LEU A 49 6.21 -9.43 14.67
C LEU A 49 4.72 -9.76 14.52
N ASP A 50 4.14 -9.44 13.38
CA ASP A 50 2.75 -9.74 13.06
C ASP A 50 2.68 -10.91 12.07
N LEU A 51 1.78 -11.86 12.33
CA LEU A 51 1.32 -12.86 11.38
C LEU A 51 -0.12 -12.52 11.00
N SER A 52 -0.46 -12.59 9.72
CA SER A 52 -1.81 -12.25 9.25
C SER A 52 -2.38 -13.22 8.25
N ILE A 53 -3.71 -13.28 8.21
CA ILE A 53 -4.46 -13.76 7.07
C ILE A 53 -5.27 -12.60 6.52
N GLY A 54 -5.09 -12.30 5.24
CA GLY A 54 -5.71 -11.16 4.59
C GLY A 54 -6.36 -11.53 3.27
N HIS A 55 -7.22 -10.64 2.83
CA HIS A 55 -7.86 -10.68 1.52
C HIS A 55 -7.65 -9.33 0.88
N GLU A 56 -7.27 -9.31 -0.39
CA GLU A 56 -7.09 -8.07 -1.16
C GLU A 56 -7.89 -8.16 -2.44
N SER A 57 -8.72 -7.14 -2.73
CA SER A 57 -9.53 -7.10 -3.94
C SER A 57 -9.85 -5.67 -4.39
N ASN A 58 -10.28 -5.52 -5.64
CA ASN A 58 -10.71 -4.23 -6.20
C ASN A 58 -12.24 -4.03 -6.22
N GLY A 59 -13.01 -5.06 -5.85
CA GLY A 59 -14.46 -5.02 -5.84
C GLY A 59 -15.08 -4.77 -7.22
N GLN A 60 -14.41 -5.22 -8.28
CA GLN A 60 -14.93 -5.23 -9.65
C GLN A 60 -15.42 -6.64 -10.03
N ASN A 61 -16.11 -6.79 -11.16
CA ASN A 61 -16.89 -8.00 -11.46
C ASN A 61 -16.66 -8.62 -12.86
N ILE A 62 -15.86 -8.01 -13.74
CA ILE A 62 -15.58 -8.59 -15.05
C ILE A 62 -14.50 -9.68 -14.90
N ASN A 63 -14.87 -10.92 -15.17
CA ASN A 63 -13.96 -12.07 -15.13
C ASN A 63 -14.19 -13.04 -16.31
N THR A 64 -14.97 -12.64 -17.31
CA THR A 64 -15.21 -13.44 -18.52
C THR A 64 -15.03 -12.61 -19.79
N PRO A 65 -14.66 -13.25 -20.93
CA PRO A 65 -14.51 -12.55 -22.21
C PRO A 65 -15.80 -11.86 -22.66
N GLY A 66 -16.96 -12.47 -22.43
CA GLY A 66 -18.27 -11.91 -22.83
C GLY A 66 -18.64 -10.66 -22.05
N GLN A 67 -18.36 -10.62 -20.75
CA GLN A 67 -18.54 -9.41 -19.94
C GLN A 67 -17.59 -8.30 -20.39
N PHE A 68 -16.33 -8.64 -20.66
CA PHE A 68 -15.33 -7.67 -21.12
C PHE A 68 -15.74 -7.03 -22.46
N ALA A 69 -16.12 -7.84 -23.45
CA ALA A 69 -16.59 -7.33 -24.75
C ALA A 69 -17.87 -6.47 -24.63
N SER A 70 -18.79 -6.84 -23.73
CA SER A 70 -19.99 -6.03 -23.47
C SER A 70 -19.63 -4.67 -22.86
N GLU A 71 -18.67 -4.65 -21.95
CA GLU A 71 -18.20 -3.42 -21.31
C GLU A 71 -17.43 -2.53 -22.29
N GLU A 72 -16.62 -3.10 -23.18
CA GLU A 72 -15.94 -2.34 -24.24
C GLU A 72 -16.94 -1.57 -25.12
N ALA A 73 -18.05 -2.21 -25.51
CA ALA A 73 -19.12 -1.55 -26.27
C ALA A 73 -19.76 -0.39 -25.49
N GLU A 74 -20.04 -0.59 -24.19
CA GLU A 74 -20.59 0.46 -23.31
C GLU A 74 -19.61 1.64 -23.16
N GLN A 75 -18.32 1.37 -23.02
CA GLN A 75 -17.29 2.40 -22.86
C GLN A 75 -17.02 3.18 -24.14
N ILE A 76 -17.17 2.56 -25.31
CA ILE A 76 -17.18 3.27 -26.59
C ILE A 76 -18.35 4.26 -26.63
N GLU A 77 -19.55 3.84 -26.24
CA GLU A 77 -20.75 4.69 -26.27
C GLU A 77 -20.64 5.88 -25.30
N LYS A 78 -20.21 5.63 -24.06
CA LYS A 78 -20.16 6.66 -23.01
C LYS A 78 -18.94 7.57 -23.08
N ASN A 79 -17.79 6.99 -23.43
CA ASN A 79 -16.48 7.65 -23.28
C ASN A 79 -15.68 7.72 -24.57
N GLY A 80 -16.13 7.07 -25.65
CA GLY A 80 -15.40 7.01 -26.91
C GLY A 80 -14.13 6.16 -26.85
N ASN A 81 -13.95 5.32 -25.82
CA ASN A 81 -12.73 4.52 -25.65
C ASN A 81 -13.02 3.16 -25.02
N ALA A 82 -12.87 2.09 -25.80
CA ALA A 82 -13.04 0.70 -25.36
C ALA A 82 -12.08 0.30 -24.23
N GLY A 83 -10.85 0.85 -24.21
CA GLY A 83 -9.81 0.49 -23.24
C GLY A 83 -10.21 0.78 -21.79
N PHE A 84 -11.22 1.61 -21.58
CA PHE A 84 -11.75 1.89 -20.24
C PHE A 84 -12.55 0.72 -19.66
N ALA A 85 -12.82 -0.34 -20.43
CA ALA A 85 -13.40 -1.57 -19.90
C ALA A 85 -12.45 -2.28 -18.92
N ARG A 86 -11.14 -2.10 -19.09
CA ARG A 86 -10.10 -2.69 -18.21
C ARG A 86 -10.29 -2.30 -16.75
N ASP A 87 -10.68 -1.05 -16.53
CA ASP A 87 -11.00 -0.45 -15.22
C ASP A 87 -11.98 -1.28 -14.36
N LYS A 88 -12.79 -2.16 -14.98
CA LYS A 88 -13.81 -2.99 -14.32
C LYS A 88 -13.45 -4.48 -14.25
N ILE A 89 -12.21 -4.86 -14.60
CA ILE A 89 -11.75 -6.24 -14.47
C ILE A 89 -11.60 -6.60 -12.99
N SER A 90 -12.16 -7.75 -12.61
CA SER A 90 -12.15 -8.27 -11.25
C SER A 90 -10.77 -8.79 -10.87
N ARG A 91 -10.26 -8.33 -9.72
CA ARG A 91 -9.00 -8.79 -9.14
C ARG A 91 -9.19 -9.05 -7.66
N GLY A 92 -8.60 -10.15 -7.20
CA GLY A 92 -8.44 -10.40 -5.79
C GLY A 92 -7.76 -11.72 -5.45
N TRP A 93 -7.31 -11.81 -4.22
CA TRP A 93 -6.60 -12.97 -3.68
C TRP A 93 -6.57 -12.92 -2.16
N ASP A 94 -6.49 -14.11 -1.57
CA ASP A 94 -6.19 -14.26 -0.16
C ASP A 94 -4.70 -14.51 0.04
N TYR A 95 -4.16 -14.11 1.20
CA TYR A 95 -2.74 -14.27 1.50
C TYR A 95 -2.48 -14.54 2.98
N LEU A 96 -1.33 -15.18 3.23
CA LEU A 96 -0.69 -15.23 4.54
C LEU A 96 0.38 -14.15 4.61
N GLY A 97 0.36 -13.31 5.64
CA GLY A 97 1.29 -12.22 5.83
C GLY A 97 2.21 -12.41 7.01
N VAL A 98 3.43 -11.91 6.89
CA VAL A 98 4.37 -11.69 7.99
C VAL A 98 4.84 -10.25 7.92
N THR A 99 4.77 -9.51 9.01
CA THR A 99 5.34 -8.16 9.12
C THR A 99 6.24 -8.10 10.33
N TRP A 100 7.50 -7.73 10.14
CA TRP A 100 8.42 -7.44 11.22
C TRP A 100 8.69 -5.93 11.25
N LYS A 101 8.29 -5.28 12.34
CA LYS A 101 8.59 -3.86 12.60
C LYS A 101 9.73 -3.73 13.59
N ASN A 102 10.68 -2.86 13.27
CA ASN A 102 11.67 -2.37 14.22
C ASN A 102 11.64 -0.84 14.29
N ALA A 103 11.73 -0.29 15.49
CA ALA A 103 11.81 1.14 15.77
C ALA A 103 13.06 1.42 16.63
N GLU A 104 13.97 2.21 16.08
CA GLU A 104 15.21 2.61 16.74
C GLU A 104 15.13 4.07 17.17
N TYR A 105 15.41 4.31 18.45
CA TYR A 105 15.42 5.64 19.04
C TYR A 105 16.87 6.12 19.12
N PHE A 106 17.19 7.20 18.40
CA PHE A 106 18.53 7.80 18.48
C PHE A 106 18.71 8.66 19.74
N LYS A 107 17.60 9.08 20.37
CA LYS A 107 17.60 9.67 21.72
C LYS A 107 16.42 9.12 22.53
N PRO A 108 16.58 8.88 23.85
CA PRO A 108 15.54 8.26 24.70
C PRO A 108 14.20 9.01 24.77
N ASP A 109 14.20 10.33 24.52
CA ASP A 109 13.02 11.21 24.68
C ASP A 109 12.54 11.84 23.36
N GLU A 110 13.01 11.36 22.20
CA GLU A 110 12.59 11.84 20.87
C GLU A 110 11.79 10.76 20.11
N LEU A 111 11.19 11.12 18.97
CA LEU A 111 10.59 10.16 18.04
C LEU A 111 11.62 9.09 17.62
N PRO A 112 11.17 7.91 17.15
CA PRO A 112 12.07 6.93 16.53
C PRO A 112 12.88 7.64 15.45
N GLY A 113 14.20 7.57 15.57
CA GLY A 113 15.06 8.12 14.53
C GLY A 113 14.88 7.35 13.24
N LEU A 114 14.67 6.03 13.34
CA LEU A 114 14.43 5.16 12.21
C LEU A 114 13.40 4.08 12.57
N THR A 115 12.37 3.93 11.73
CA THR A 115 11.45 2.79 11.78
C THR A 115 11.60 1.98 10.49
N THR A 116 11.74 0.67 10.61
CA THR A 116 11.79 -0.26 9.48
C THR A 116 10.65 -1.26 9.56
N TYR A 117 10.12 -1.62 8.39
CA TYR A 117 9.16 -2.71 8.23
C TYR A 117 9.68 -3.65 7.16
N TYR A 118 9.71 -4.94 7.47
CA TYR A 118 9.92 -6.00 6.50
C TYR A 118 8.63 -6.81 6.39
N GLN A 119 8.12 -6.95 5.17
CA GLN A 119 6.87 -7.63 4.91
C GLN A 119 7.07 -8.76 3.93
N PHE A 120 6.42 -9.88 4.22
CA PHE A 120 6.22 -10.98 3.30
C PHE A 120 4.73 -11.28 3.19
N ARG A 121 4.23 -11.47 1.97
CA ARG A 121 2.88 -11.97 1.69
C ARG A 121 2.96 -13.14 0.74
N TYR A 122 2.46 -14.28 1.18
CA TYR A 122 2.30 -15.47 0.35
C TYR A 122 0.85 -15.54 -0.15
N PHE A 123 0.67 -15.37 -1.46
CA PHE A 123 -0.64 -15.40 -2.11
C PHE A 123 -1.11 -16.85 -2.27
N LEU A 124 -2.30 -17.16 -1.77
CA LEU A 124 -2.86 -18.50 -1.80
C LEU A 124 -3.48 -18.77 -3.18
N ASP A 125 -3.24 -19.96 -3.73
CA ASP A 125 -3.93 -20.38 -4.95
C ASP A 125 -5.44 -20.56 -4.73
N ASN A 126 -5.81 -21.01 -3.53
CA ASN A 126 -7.20 -21.12 -3.07
C ASN A 126 -7.29 -20.71 -1.60
N GLY A 127 -7.96 -19.59 -1.34
CA GLY A 127 -8.08 -18.99 -0.03
C GLY A 127 -9.47 -19.14 0.60
N PRO A 128 -9.59 -18.88 1.91
CA PRO A 128 -10.83 -19.11 2.65
C PRO A 128 -11.94 -18.06 2.41
N LEU A 129 -11.63 -16.90 1.85
CA LEU A 129 -12.58 -15.80 1.66
C LEU A 129 -13.03 -15.70 0.19
N GLN A 130 -12.08 -15.69 -0.75
CA GLN A 130 -12.37 -15.54 -2.17
C GLN A 130 -12.46 -16.89 -2.91
N GLY A 131 -11.81 -17.93 -2.39
CA GLY A 131 -11.54 -19.13 -3.14
C GLY A 131 -10.33 -18.93 -4.07
N GLY A 132 -10.49 -19.23 -5.36
CA GLY A 132 -9.41 -19.09 -6.34
C GLY A 132 -8.96 -17.64 -6.52
N LYS A 133 -7.65 -17.42 -6.67
CA LYS A 133 -7.10 -16.11 -7.00
C LYS A 133 -7.57 -15.62 -8.39
N GLU A 134 -7.96 -14.36 -8.46
CA GLU A 134 -8.31 -13.64 -9.68
C GLU A 134 -7.11 -12.80 -10.13
N GLU A 135 -6.19 -13.44 -10.84
CA GLU A 135 -5.00 -12.80 -11.42
C GLU A 135 -5.31 -12.23 -12.82
N TRP A 136 -4.36 -12.32 -13.75
CA TRP A 136 -4.52 -11.92 -15.14
C TRP A 136 -5.40 -12.92 -15.92
N TYR A 137 -6.31 -12.40 -16.75
CA TYR A 137 -7.14 -13.23 -17.63
C TYR A 137 -6.63 -13.21 -19.07
N GLU A 138 -6.74 -14.36 -19.76
CA GLU A 138 -6.29 -14.50 -21.15
C GLU A 138 -6.95 -13.52 -22.13
N PHE A 139 -8.21 -13.16 -21.88
CA PHE A 139 -8.93 -12.20 -22.74
C PHE A 139 -8.36 -10.79 -22.68
N GLU A 140 -7.55 -10.46 -21.69
CA GLU A 140 -6.96 -9.12 -21.56
C GLU A 140 -5.87 -8.86 -22.60
N ASN A 141 -5.13 -9.89 -22.98
CA ASN A 141 -4.15 -9.86 -24.05
C ASN A 141 -3.91 -11.29 -24.59
N PRO A 142 -4.73 -11.76 -25.54
CA PRO A 142 -4.69 -13.12 -26.04
C PRO A 142 -3.29 -13.50 -26.57
N GLY A 143 -2.76 -14.63 -26.11
CA GLY A 143 -1.44 -15.14 -26.52
C GLY A 143 -0.24 -14.54 -25.76
N ALA A 144 -0.46 -13.64 -24.80
CA ALA A 144 0.57 -13.20 -23.87
C ALA A 144 0.82 -14.24 -22.77
N GLU A 145 2.02 -14.19 -22.17
CA GLU A 145 2.34 -14.97 -20.99
C GLU A 145 1.50 -14.47 -19.79
N PRO A 146 0.88 -15.37 -19.00
CA PRO A 146 0.08 -14.96 -17.86
C PRO A 146 0.90 -14.23 -16.79
N GLU A 147 0.44 -13.04 -16.42
CA GLU A 147 1.04 -12.30 -15.33
C GLU A 147 0.52 -12.82 -13.98
N LYS A 148 1.44 -13.18 -13.09
CA LYS A 148 1.14 -13.73 -11.75
C LYS A 148 1.49 -12.72 -10.68
N ARG A 149 0.61 -12.54 -9.70
CA ARG A 149 0.77 -11.55 -8.63
C ARG A 149 2.06 -11.75 -7.83
N SER A 150 2.43 -13.00 -7.59
CA SER A 150 3.66 -13.40 -6.89
C SER A 150 4.95 -12.95 -7.58
N GLU A 151 4.90 -12.52 -8.85
CA GLU A 151 6.05 -12.00 -9.59
C GLU A 151 6.26 -10.50 -9.38
N TYR A 152 5.24 -9.78 -8.93
CA TYR A 152 5.22 -8.32 -8.84
C TYR A 152 5.13 -7.80 -7.40
N ASP A 153 4.61 -8.62 -6.47
CA ASP A 153 4.41 -8.25 -5.08
C ASP A 153 4.65 -9.45 -4.15
N GLY A 154 4.74 -9.15 -2.86
CA GLY A 154 4.80 -10.12 -1.78
C GLY A 154 6.07 -10.04 -0.94
N LEU A 155 7.06 -9.25 -1.34
CA LEU A 155 8.19 -8.87 -0.48
C LEU A 155 8.31 -7.35 -0.46
N SER A 156 8.33 -6.75 0.73
CA SER A 156 8.51 -5.30 0.86
C SER A 156 9.44 -4.93 2.02
N ALA A 157 10.19 -3.85 1.84
CA ALA A 157 10.92 -3.17 2.89
C ALA A 157 10.54 -1.69 2.90
N LEU A 158 10.11 -1.17 4.04
CA LEU A 158 9.79 0.24 4.25
C LEU A 158 10.72 0.82 5.31
N PHE A 159 11.35 1.94 5.00
CA PHE A 159 12.17 2.73 5.90
C PHE A 159 11.49 4.07 6.13
N VAL A 160 11.33 4.47 7.39
CA VAL A 160 10.77 5.77 7.78
C VAL A 160 11.76 6.46 8.70
N TYR A 161 12.18 7.66 8.34
CA TYR A 161 13.11 8.48 9.08
C TYR A 161 12.40 9.77 9.50
N ASP A 162 12.25 9.98 10.80
CA ASP A 162 11.63 11.17 11.38
C ASP A 162 12.72 12.12 11.88
N TYR A 163 12.68 13.36 11.41
CA TYR A 163 13.67 14.38 11.70
C TYR A 163 13.03 15.71 12.08
N TYR A 164 13.66 16.45 12.99
CA TYR A 164 13.21 17.79 13.35
C TYR A 164 14.17 18.84 12.81
N LEU A 165 13.65 19.71 11.94
CA LEU A 165 14.35 20.94 11.58
C LEU A 165 14.32 21.89 12.78
N LYS A 166 15.50 22.32 13.24
CA LYS A 166 15.61 23.44 14.18
C LYS A 166 15.22 24.71 13.44
N SER A 167 14.17 25.40 13.87
CA SER A 167 13.76 26.63 13.19
C SER A 167 14.61 27.85 13.55
N ASP A 168 15.49 27.78 14.55
CA ASP A 168 16.33 28.91 14.95
C ASP A 168 17.72 28.45 15.47
N PRO A 169 18.84 28.81 14.81
CA PRO A 169 20.19 28.51 15.28
C PRO A 169 20.57 29.43 16.46
N GLY A 170 19.89 29.27 17.59
CA GLY A 170 20.14 30.07 18.79
C GLY A 170 19.09 29.96 19.89
N SER A 171 17.89 29.44 19.60
CA SER A 171 16.85 29.25 20.62
C SER A 171 16.95 27.85 21.25
N SER A 172 16.89 27.79 22.58
CA SER A 172 16.74 26.54 23.34
C SER A 172 15.27 26.12 23.49
N ASP A 173 14.34 26.79 22.79
CA ASP A 173 12.92 26.52 22.92
C ASP A 173 12.52 25.30 22.09
N SER A 174 12.15 24.23 22.78
CA SER A 174 11.65 22.97 22.21
C SER A 174 10.45 23.15 21.27
N LYS A 175 9.72 24.27 21.38
CA LYS A 175 8.53 24.59 20.56
C LYS A 175 8.85 24.98 19.10
N SER A 176 10.12 25.19 18.79
CA SER A 176 10.62 25.65 17.48
C SER A 176 10.98 24.52 16.51
N LYS A 177 10.78 23.26 16.89
CA LYS A 177 11.10 22.10 16.04
C LYS A 177 9.97 21.83 15.04
N LYS A 178 10.28 21.84 13.75
CA LYS A 178 9.36 21.42 12.68
C LYS A 178 9.66 19.98 12.25
N PRO A 179 8.70 19.06 12.37
CA PRO A 179 8.88 17.68 11.94
C PRO A 179 8.95 17.58 10.41
N VAL A 180 9.86 16.73 9.95
CA VAL A 180 10.02 16.29 8.56
C VAL A 180 10.13 14.79 8.58
N LYS A 181 9.40 14.13 7.69
CA LYS A 181 9.38 12.68 7.57
C LYS A 181 9.84 12.27 6.20
N PHE A 182 10.81 11.37 6.15
CA PHE A 182 11.20 10.70 4.92
C PHE A 182 10.73 9.25 4.97
N ALA A 183 10.15 8.75 3.89
CA ALA A 183 9.86 7.34 3.75
C ALA A 183 10.34 6.79 2.41
N ALA A 184 10.91 5.59 2.43
CA ALA A 184 11.32 4.86 1.24
C ALA A 184 10.78 3.43 1.32
N LYS A 185 9.97 3.03 0.34
CA LYS A 185 9.45 1.67 0.20
C LYS A 185 10.03 1.02 -1.04
N TYR A 186 10.50 -0.22 -0.86
CA TYR A 186 10.88 -1.11 -1.94
C TYR A 186 9.97 -2.34 -1.91
N THR A 187 9.48 -2.77 -3.09
CA THR A 187 8.64 -3.95 -3.25
C THR A 187 9.11 -4.79 -4.44
N THR A 188 9.04 -6.12 -4.29
CA THR A 188 9.27 -7.10 -5.37
C THR A 188 8.47 -8.38 -5.15
N GLY A 189 8.39 -9.23 -6.19
CA GLY A 189 7.75 -10.54 -6.12
C GLY A 189 8.66 -11.61 -5.53
N TYR A 190 8.09 -12.59 -4.82
CA TYR A 190 8.84 -13.73 -4.27
C TYR A 190 9.06 -14.88 -5.26
N SER A 191 8.31 -14.94 -6.37
CA SER A 191 8.46 -16.00 -7.37
C SER A 191 9.47 -15.67 -8.48
N LYS A 192 9.69 -14.37 -8.75
CA LYS A 192 10.75 -13.85 -9.63
C LYS A 192 11.45 -12.68 -8.94
N LEU A 193 12.25 -13.00 -7.93
CA LEU A 193 12.94 -12.04 -7.08
C LEU A 193 13.71 -10.99 -7.89
N PHE A 194 13.50 -9.72 -7.57
CA PHE A 194 14.18 -8.56 -8.16
C PHE A 194 13.95 -8.35 -9.67
N LYS A 195 13.09 -9.15 -10.31
CA LYS A 195 12.75 -8.94 -11.74
C LYS A 195 11.82 -7.74 -11.90
N HIS A 196 10.79 -7.68 -11.07
CA HIS A 196 9.83 -6.59 -11.04
C HIS A 196 10.00 -5.85 -9.72
N ASN A 197 10.37 -4.58 -9.83
CA ASN A 197 10.76 -3.74 -8.71
C ASN A 197 9.88 -2.50 -8.67
N THR A 198 9.42 -2.17 -7.47
CA THR A 198 8.75 -0.89 -7.21
C THR A 198 9.52 -0.14 -6.14
N LEU A 199 9.84 1.12 -6.42
CA LEU A 199 10.42 2.06 -5.47
C LEU A 199 9.46 3.23 -5.28
N ARG A 200 9.21 3.58 -4.02
CA ARG A 200 8.41 4.74 -3.64
C ARG A 200 9.14 5.56 -2.61
N PHE A 201 9.21 6.87 -2.84
CA PHE A 201 9.76 7.85 -1.92
C PHE A 201 8.68 8.84 -1.51
N GLU A 202 8.67 9.20 -0.24
CA GLU A 202 7.77 10.19 0.32
C GLU A 202 8.53 11.18 1.19
N LEU A 203 8.11 12.44 1.10
CA LEU A 203 8.55 13.52 1.97
C LEU A 203 7.31 14.17 2.60
N GLY A 204 7.17 14.00 3.91
CA GLY A 204 6.16 14.64 4.73
C GLY A 204 6.72 15.85 5.47
N PHE A 205 5.99 16.96 5.51
CA PHE A 205 6.40 18.17 6.23
C PHE A 205 5.19 19.01 6.65
N GLU A 206 5.36 19.82 7.69
CA GLU A 206 4.31 20.72 8.16
C GLU A 206 4.46 22.13 7.58
N MET A 207 3.42 22.64 6.92
CA MET A 207 3.34 24.01 6.42
C MET A 207 1.94 24.57 6.65
N TRP A 208 1.84 25.76 7.26
CA TRP A 208 0.57 26.39 7.65
C TRP A 208 -0.32 25.49 8.52
N SER A 209 0.30 24.75 9.44
CA SER A 209 -0.37 23.76 10.30
C SER A 209 -1.06 22.61 9.53
N LEU A 210 -0.72 22.44 8.24
CA LEU A 210 -1.17 21.32 7.43
C LEU A 210 -0.02 20.33 7.21
N PRO A 211 -0.25 19.02 7.39
CA PRO A 211 0.74 17.97 7.13
C PRO A 211 0.76 17.64 5.64
N TRP A 212 1.64 18.29 4.90
CA TRP A 212 1.82 18.04 3.47
C TRP A 212 2.63 16.78 3.22
N LEU A 213 2.32 16.10 2.13
CA LEU A 213 3.03 14.93 1.62
C LEU A 213 3.31 15.14 0.14
N VAL A 214 4.55 14.95 -0.29
CA VAL A 214 4.90 14.77 -1.71
C VAL A 214 5.50 13.38 -1.89
N PHE A 215 5.18 12.73 -3.01
CA PHE A 215 5.70 11.40 -3.28
C PHE A 215 6.01 11.19 -4.76
N ILE A 216 6.93 10.25 -5.00
CA ILE A 216 7.22 9.69 -6.30
C ILE A 216 7.31 8.17 -6.18
N SER A 217 6.74 7.47 -7.14
CA SER A 217 6.77 6.01 -7.24
C SER A 217 7.13 5.60 -8.66
N GLN A 218 8.00 4.61 -8.80
CA GLN A 218 8.36 4.00 -10.07
C GLN A 218 8.27 2.48 -9.92
N GLY A 219 7.50 1.84 -10.79
CA GLY A 219 7.42 0.38 -10.86
C GLY A 219 5.99 -0.11 -11.02
N TYR A 220 5.76 -1.28 -10.46
CA TYR A 220 4.57 -2.09 -10.62
C TYR A 220 3.56 -1.87 -9.48
N ASN A 221 2.39 -2.49 -9.59
CA ASN A 221 1.36 -2.51 -8.56
C ASN A 221 0.79 -1.12 -8.20
N SER A 222 0.72 -0.22 -9.18
CA SER A 222 0.12 1.11 -9.00
C SER A 222 -1.40 1.03 -8.84
N ASP A 223 -2.06 0.10 -9.54
CA ASP A 223 -3.45 -0.32 -9.37
C ASP A 223 -3.52 -1.85 -9.36
N LEU A 224 -4.59 -2.42 -8.80
CA LEU A 224 -4.81 -3.88 -8.78
C LEU A 224 -5.16 -4.43 -10.17
N VAL A 225 -5.90 -3.70 -11.00
CA VAL A 225 -6.25 -4.15 -12.35
C VAL A 225 -4.99 -4.36 -13.19
N ASP A 226 -4.13 -3.34 -13.22
CA ASP A 226 -2.91 -3.27 -14.03
C ASP A 226 -1.66 -3.46 -13.15
N TYR A 227 -1.71 -4.36 -12.18
CA TYR A 227 -0.63 -4.53 -11.21
C TYR A 227 0.71 -4.91 -11.83
N TYR A 228 0.69 -5.45 -13.04
CA TYR A 228 1.86 -5.86 -13.82
C TYR A 228 2.40 -4.75 -14.72
N GLU A 229 1.75 -3.58 -14.79
CA GLU A 229 2.23 -2.44 -15.58
C GLU A 229 3.28 -1.63 -14.81
N ASN A 230 4.37 -1.30 -15.49
CA ASN A 230 5.40 -0.43 -14.94
C ASN A 230 5.02 1.02 -15.18
N THR A 231 4.79 1.75 -14.10
CA THR A 231 4.27 3.13 -14.13
C THR A 231 5.12 4.05 -13.26
N THR A 232 5.17 5.32 -13.65
CA THR A 232 5.71 6.41 -12.83
C THR A 232 4.55 7.22 -12.29
N THR A 233 4.46 7.37 -10.97
CA THR A 233 3.44 8.20 -10.32
C THR A 233 4.12 9.28 -9.49
N VAL A 234 3.68 10.52 -9.63
CA VAL A 234 4.09 11.64 -8.78
C VAL A 234 2.82 12.25 -8.20
N GLY A 235 2.87 12.64 -6.93
CA GLY A 235 1.71 13.25 -6.29
C GLY A 235 2.06 14.17 -5.13
N ILE A 236 1.08 14.99 -4.79
CA ILE A 236 1.03 15.84 -3.61
C ILE A 236 -0.28 15.56 -2.88
N GLY A 237 -0.25 15.61 -1.56
CA GLY A 237 -1.43 15.39 -0.74
C GLY A 237 -1.23 15.86 0.68
N PHE A 238 -2.17 15.44 1.52
CA PHE A 238 -2.14 15.67 2.95
C PHE A 238 -2.20 14.32 3.67
N GLU A 239 -1.52 14.21 4.79
CA GLU A 239 -1.59 13.02 5.65
C GLU A 239 -2.47 13.32 6.87
N ILE A 240 -3.67 12.73 6.92
CA ILE A 240 -4.61 12.89 8.04
C ILE A 240 -4.66 11.56 8.81
N GLY A 241 -4.24 11.59 10.08
CA GLY A 241 -4.03 10.40 10.91
C GLY A 241 -2.65 10.45 11.57
N SER A 242 -2.57 10.06 12.85
CA SER A 242 -1.40 10.34 13.73
C SER A 242 -0.99 11.83 13.71
N SER A 243 -1.97 12.73 13.61
CA SER A 243 -1.77 14.17 13.43
C SER A 243 -1.39 14.92 14.71
N ASP A 244 -0.65 14.27 15.59
CA ASP A 244 0.19 15.01 16.51
C ASP A 244 1.60 14.44 16.41
N LEU A 245 2.46 15.11 15.62
CA LEU A 245 3.90 14.84 15.56
C LEU A 245 4.59 15.08 16.92
N ARG A 246 3.82 15.47 17.96
CA ARG A 246 4.22 15.61 19.36
C ARG A 246 3.58 14.59 20.30
N GLU A 247 2.49 13.91 19.94
CA GLU A 247 1.69 13.09 20.87
C GLU A 247 1.39 11.65 20.43
N THR A 248 1.93 11.17 19.31
CA THR A 248 1.74 9.77 18.90
C THR A 248 2.71 8.82 19.59
N ARG A 249 2.58 8.70 20.92
CA ARG A 249 3.32 7.72 21.72
C ARG A 249 2.70 6.33 21.75
N ASN A 250 1.48 6.11 21.23
CA ASN A 250 0.73 4.86 21.50
C ASN A 250 -0.25 4.35 20.42
N ILE A 251 -0.18 4.81 19.16
CA ILE A 251 -1.02 4.22 18.10
C ILE A 251 -0.16 3.27 17.26
N PRO A 252 -0.50 1.98 17.13
CA PRO A 252 0.25 1.06 16.30
C PRO A 252 0.24 1.53 14.84
N ASN A 253 1.40 1.96 14.34
CA ASN A 253 1.64 2.31 12.92
C ASN A 253 1.59 1.08 11.97
N ALA A 254 0.88 0.01 12.32
CA ALA A 254 0.81 -1.24 11.56
C ALA A 254 0.18 -1.06 10.17
N ASP A 255 -0.67 -0.06 9.97
CA ASP A 255 -1.35 0.16 8.69
C ASP A 255 -0.46 0.81 7.64
N ARG A 256 0.59 1.56 8.02
CA ARG A 256 1.35 2.37 7.04
C ARG A 256 2.11 1.51 6.03
N ALA A 257 2.68 0.39 6.46
CA ALA A 257 3.35 -0.53 5.55
C ALA A 257 2.38 -1.19 4.55
N ASN A 258 1.10 -1.32 4.93
CA ASN A 258 0.03 -1.84 4.06
C ASN A 258 -0.59 -0.76 3.15
N ILE A 259 -0.52 0.52 3.52
CA ILE A 259 -1.03 1.67 2.76
C ILE A 259 -0.07 2.11 1.64
N LEU A 260 1.24 2.13 1.92
CA LEU A 260 2.27 2.65 0.99
C LEU A 260 2.58 1.72 -0.16
#